data_AF-A0A7V8WW53-F1
#
_entry.id   AF-A0A7V8WW53-F1
#
_cell.length_a   1.000
_cell.length_b   1.000
_cell.length_c   1.000
_cell.angle_alpha   90.00
_cell.angle_beta   90.00
_cell.angle_gamma   90.00
#
_symmetry.space_group_name_H-M   'P 1'
#
loop_
_entity.id
_entity.type
_entity.pdbx_description
1 polymer ?
#
loop_
_entity_poly.entity_id
_entity_poly.type
_entity_poly.pdbx_seq_one_letter_code
_entity_poly.pdbx_strand_id
1 'polypeptide(L)'
;MAFSEGLAIQASRRARPGQLDDDYFWYGHAGFEDWLSWCGERKDELVERFAAELDVVGSAETWFGSGLVDGKWRVGYFVADQLVAGMNRTLPELVAMDPAGGRAAIRAALGLG
;
A
#
# COMPACT_ATOMS: atom_id res chain seq x y z
N MET A 1 4.65 -1.35 -8.56
CA MET A 1 3.84 -0.26 -8.00
C MET A 1 3.81 -0.30 -6.47
N ALA A 2 3.52 -1.43 -5.82
CA ALA A 2 3.46 -1.51 -4.35
C ALA A 2 4.63 -0.81 -3.61
N PHE A 3 5.89 -1.07 -3.98
CA PHE A 3 7.01 -0.39 -3.33
C PHE A 3 6.98 1.13 -3.48
N SER A 4 6.78 1.64 -4.70
CA SER A 4 6.80 3.08 -4.97
C SER A 4 5.62 3.80 -4.30
N GLU A 5 4.43 3.19 -4.30
CA GLU A 5 3.26 3.78 -3.64
C GLU A 5 3.43 3.78 -2.11
N GLY A 6 3.87 2.67 -1.51
CA GLY A 6 4.15 2.61 -0.08
C GLY A 6 5.23 3.60 0.35
N LEU A 7 6.28 3.74 -0.47
CA LEU A 7 7.33 4.75 -0.25
C LEU A 7 6.78 6.18 -0.33
N ALA A 8 5.93 6.49 -1.31
CA ALA A 8 5.33 7.82 -1.44
C ALA A 8 4.49 8.18 -0.21
N ILE A 9 3.74 7.22 0.33
CA ILE A 9 2.94 7.37 1.55
C ILE A 9 3.84 7.67 2.75
N GLN A 10 4.87 6.85 2.98
CA GLN A 10 5.83 7.03 4.08
C GLN A 10 6.59 8.36 3.98
N ALA A 11 7.02 8.75 2.76
CA ALA A 11 7.66 10.02 2.50
C ALA A 11 6.75 11.20 2.83
N SER A 12 5.46 11.08 2.53
CA SER A 12 4.51 12.17 2.75
C SER A 12 4.12 12.32 4.21
N ARG A 13 3.91 11.22 4.96
CA ARG A 13 3.76 11.26 6.43
C ARG A 13 4.94 11.98 7.09
N ARG A 14 6.16 11.77 6.56
CA ARG A 14 7.37 12.44 7.05
C ARG A 14 7.42 13.94 6.71
N ALA A 15 6.88 14.34 5.57
CA ALA A 15 6.80 15.73 5.11
C ALA A 15 5.66 16.53 5.78
N ARG A 16 4.59 15.86 6.20
CA ARG A 16 3.39 16.44 6.82
C ARG A 16 3.07 15.75 8.16
N PRO A 17 3.89 15.95 9.20
CA PRO A 17 3.62 15.35 10.50
C PRO A 17 2.29 15.84 11.08
N GLY A 18 1.46 14.92 11.59
CA GLY A 18 0.18 15.21 12.23
C GLY A 18 -1.01 15.34 11.27
N GLN A 19 -0.83 15.17 9.97
CA GLN A 19 -1.95 15.04 9.03
C GLN A 19 -2.65 13.70 9.25
N LEU A 20 -3.99 13.69 9.20
CA LEU A 20 -4.77 12.46 9.33
C LEU A 20 -4.64 11.60 8.07
N ASP A 21 -4.65 10.28 8.24
CA ASP A 21 -4.52 9.34 7.12
C ASP A 21 -5.66 9.50 6.11
N ASP A 22 -6.88 9.78 6.58
CA ASP A 22 -8.04 10.01 5.73
C ASP A 22 -7.91 11.27 4.85
N ASP A 23 -7.23 12.31 5.35
CA ASP A 23 -6.90 13.51 4.58
C ASP A 23 -5.81 13.22 3.56
N TYR A 24 -4.86 12.37 3.93
CA TYR A 24 -3.73 12.02 3.08
C TYR A 24 -4.16 11.18 1.87
N PHE A 25 -5.09 10.25 2.09
CA PHE A 25 -5.58 9.39 1.04
C PHE A 25 -6.87 9.85 0.36
N TRP A 26 -7.37 11.05 0.69
CA TRP A 26 -8.64 11.57 0.16
C TRP A 26 -9.84 10.67 0.51
N TYR A 27 -9.77 9.94 1.63
CA TYR A 27 -10.83 9.05 2.09
C TYR A 27 -11.73 9.67 3.16
N GLY A 28 -11.39 10.86 3.67
CA GLY A 28 -12.29 11.68 4.49
C GLY A 28 -13.47 12.30 3.72
N HIS A 29 -13.67 11.90 2.45
CA HIS A 29 -14.75 12.39 1.59
C HIS A 29 -15.99 11.49 1.66
N ALA A 30 -17.15 12.07 1.32
CA ALA A 30 -18.41 11.35 1.29
C ALA A 30 -18.34 10.09 0.39
N GLY A 31 -18.67 8.93 0.95
CA GLY A 31 -18.58 7.62 0.30
C GLY A 31 -17.33 6.80 0.64
N PHE A 32 -16.40 7.33 1.44
CA PHE A 32 -15.15 6.67 1.85
C PHE A 32 -14.92 6.68 3.37
N GLU A 33 -15.92 7.11 4.16
CA GLU A 33 -15.78 7.34 5.60
C GLU A 33 -15.40 6.09 6.40
N ASP A 34 -15.78 4.90 5.91
CA ASP A 34 -15.46 3.61 6.53
C ASP A 34 -14.23 2.93 5.90
N TRP A 35 -13.60 3.54 4.88
CA TRP A 35 -12.62 2.87 4.04
C TRP A 35 -11.39 2.43 4.83
N LEU A 36 -10.85 3.32 5.67
CA LEU A 36 -9.64 3.02 6.43
C LEU A 36 -9.92 1.97 7.52
N SER A 37 -11.05 2.08 8.22
CA SER A 37 -11.47 1.06 9.19
C SER A 37 -11.68 -0.29 8.51
N TRP A 38 -12.35 -0.32 7.36
CA TRP A 38 -12.58 -1.55 6.59
C TRP A 38 -11.27 -2.19 6.13
N CYS A 39 -10.30 -1.41 5.65
CA CYS A 39 -8.98 -1.91 5.29
C CYS A 39 -8.24 -2.46 6.52
N GLY A 40 -8.32 -1.76 7.66
CA GLY A 40 -7.70 -2.18 8.91
C GLY A 40 -8.23 -3.52 9.43
N GLU A 41 -9.56 -3.69 9.43
CA GLU A 41 -10.23 -4.94 9.85
C GLU A 41 -9.88 -6.13 8.97
N ARG A 42 -9.49 -5.88 7.70
CA ARG A 42 -9.17 -6.91 6.70
C ARG A 42 -7.71 -6.99 6.33
N LYS A 43 -6.83 -6.36 7.12
CA LYS A 43 -5.43 -6.20 6.76
C LYS A 43 -4.77 -7.50 6.30
N ASP A 44 -4.87 -8.56 7.10
CA ASP A 44 -4.19 -9.82 6.81
C ASP A 44 -4.77 -10.50 5.56
N GLU A 45 -6.10 -10.48 5.40
CA GLU A 45 -6.81 -10.99 4.22
C GLU A 45 -6.38 -10.24 2.94
N LEU A 46 -6.31 -8.91 3.01
CA LEU A 46 -5.93 -8.07 1.88
C LEU A 46 -4.47 -8.29 1.48
N VAL A 47 -3.57 -8.46 2.46
CA VAL A 47 -2.16 -8.78 2.21
C VAL A 47 -2.02 -10.16 1.56
N GLU A 48 -2.75 -11.17 2.05
CA GLU A 48 -2.72 -12.52 1.46
C GLU A 48 -3.24 -12.53 0.02
N ARG A 49 -4.38 -11.87 -0.24
CA ARG A 49 -4.94 -11.73 -1.59
C ARG A 49 -4.00 -10.98 -2.52
N PHE A 50 -3.41 -9.89 -2.04
CA PHE A 50 -2.42 -9.13 -2.80
C PHE A 50 -1.20 -9.99 -3.15
N ALA A 51 -0.73 -10.84 -2.23
CA ALA A 51 0.36 -11.77 -2.48
C ALA A 51 0.02 -12.76 -3.60
N ALA A 52 -1.17 -13.35 -3.56
CA ALA A 52 -1.65 -14.30 -4.55
C ALA A 52 -1.82 -13.69 -5.95
N GLU A 53 -2.12 -12.39 -6.03
CA GLU A 53 -2.38 -11.68 -7.28
C GLU A 53 -1.17 -10.87 -7.79
N LEU A 54 -0.06 -10.86 -7.06
CA LEU A 54 1.07 -9.95 -7.32
C LEU A 54 1.60 -10.05 -8.77
N ASP A 55 1.66 -11.27 -9.30
CA ASP A 55 2.18 -11.57 -10.65
C ASP A 55 1.06 -11.82 -11.68
N VAL A 56 -0.21 -11.65 -11.30
CA VAL A 56 -1.36 -11.79 -12.21
C VAL A 56 -1.46 -10.58 -13.12
N VAL A 57 -1.57 -10.82 -14.43
CA VAL A 57 -1.72 -9.75 -15.43
C VAL A 57 -2.98 -8.93 -15.11
N GLY A 58 -2.82 -7.61 -15.00
CA GLY A 58 -3.91 -6.68 -14.72
C GLY A 58 -4.20 -6.45 -13.23
N SER A 59 -3.60 -7.20 -12.30
CA SER A 59 -3.79 -6.98 -10.86
C SER A 59 -3.38 -5.57 -10.44
N ALA A 60 -2.33 -5.03 -11.06
CA ALA A 60 -1.93 -3.63 -10.96
C ALA A 60 -3.12 -2.64 -11.09
N GLU A 61 -3.98 -2.84 -12.09
CA GLU A 61 -5.15 -1.99 -12.34
C GLU A 61 -6.25 -2.21 -11.29
N THR A 62 -6.42 -3.46 -10.83
CA THR A 62 -7.36 -3.80 -9.75
C THR A 62 -6.99 -3.12 -8.43
N TRP A 63 -5.71 -3.16 -8.06
CA TRP A 63 -5.27 -2.73 -6.74
C TRP A 63 -4.93 -1.25 -6.66
N PHE A 64 -4.35 -0.66 -7.71
CA PHE A 64 -3.85 0.72 -7.71
C PHE A 64 -4.52 1.64 -8.75
N GLY A 65 -5.16 1.06 -9.76
CA GLY A 65 -5.83 1.77 -10.85
C GLY A 65 -7.30 2.03 -10.55
N SER A 66 -8.17 1.87 -11.55
CA SER A 66 -9.61 2.09 -11.49
C SER A 66 -10.44 0.90 -10.99
N GLY A 67 -9.81 -0.25 -10.72
CA GLY A 67 -10.49 -1.45 -10.25
C GLY A 67 -10.93 -1.39 -8.79
N LEU A 68 -11.74 -2.38 -8.40
CA LEU A 68 -12.33 -2.46 -7.07
C LEU A 68 -11.93 -3.78 -6.40
N VAL A 69 -11.59 -3.70 -5.12
CA VAL A 69 -11.44 -4.85 -4.23
C VAL A 69 -12.64 -4.83 -3.30
N ASP A 70 -13.55 -5.79 -3.49
CA ASP A 70 -14.82 -5.90 -2.74
C ASP A 70 -15.63 -4.58 -2.71
N GLY A 71 -15.66 -3.89 -3.85
CA GLY A 71 -16.37 -2.62 -4.00
C GLY A 71 -15.61 -1.40 -3.45
N LYS A 72 -14.41 -1.57 -2.89
CA LYS A 72 -13.56 -0.47 -2.42
C LYS A 72 -12.47 -0.15 -3.45
N TRP A 73 -12.32 1.13 -3.76
CA TRP A 73 -11.31 1.65 -4.67
C TRP A 73 -9.96 1.79 -3.94
N ARG A 74 -8.84 1.69 -4.67
CA ARG A 74 -7.48 2.03 -4.18
C ARG A 74 -6.99 1.25 -2.96
N VAL A 75 -7.50 0.05 -2.71
CA VAL A 75 -7.08 -0.79 -1.57
C VAL A 75 -5.59 -1.14 -1.61
N GLY A 76 -4.98 -1.19 -2.80
CA GLY A 76 -3.55 -1.43 -2.97
C GLY A 76 -2.65 -0.40 -2.27
N TYR A 77 -3.11 0.84 -2.09
CA TYR A 77 -2.34 1.88 -1.39
C TYR A 77 -2.22 1.57 0.11
N PHE A 78 -3.30 1.07 0.74
CA PHE A 78 -3.23 0.61 2.12
C PHE A 78 -2.27 -0.57 2.26
N VAL A 79 -2.41 -1.59 1.40
CA VAL A 79 -1.54 -2.77 1.45
C VAL A 79 -0.08 -2.37 1.24
N ALA A 80 0.22 -1.52 0.25
CA ALA A 80 1.54 -0.99 -0.01
C ALA A 80 2.14 -0.25 1.19
N ASP A 81 1.34 0.60 1.85
CA ASP A 81 1.75 1.29 3.08
C ASP A 81 2.13 0.31 4.18
N GLN A 82 1.26 -0.67 4.46
CA GLN A 82 1.50 -1.67 5.49
C GLN A 82 2.77 -2.49 5.22
N LEU A 83 3.01 -2.87 3.96
CA LEU A 83 4.19 -3.62 3.57
C LEU A 83 5.47 -2.80 3.76
N VAL A 84 5.51 -1.55 3.27
CA VAL A 84 6.70 -0.70 3.36
C VAL A 84 6.96 -0.27 4.82
N ALA A 85 5.93 0.09 5.57
CA ALA A 85 6.05 0.38 7.00
C ALA A 85 6.60 -0.81 7.79
N GLY A 86 6.20 -2.04 7.44
CA GLY A 86 6.65 -3.27 8.07
C GLY A 86 8.11 -3.66 7.78
N MET A 87 8.78 -3.02 6.81
CA MET A 87 10.17 -3.36 6.44
C MET A 87 11.22 -2.98 7.50
N ASN A 88 10.85 -2.20 8.53
CA ASN A 88 11.76 -1.69 9.56
C ASN A 88 13.00 -0.99 8.98
N ARG A 89 12.81 -0.18 7.93
CA ARG A 89 13.85 0.63 7.28
C ARG A 89 13.52 2.11 7.40
N THR A 90 14.56 2.93 7.46
CA THR A 90 14.43 4.39 7.42
C THR A 90 14.07 4.87 6.01
N LEU A 91 13.49 6.06 5.92
CA LEU A 91 13.13 6.65 4.62
C LEU A 91 14.34 6.78 3.66
N PRO A 92 15.53 7.25 4.09
CA PRO A 92 16.71 7.27 3.21
C PRO A 92 17.12 5.88 2.68
N GLU A 93 17.02 4.83 3.51
CA GLU A 93 17.32 3.46 3.09
C GLU A 93 16.32 2.95 2.05
N LEU A 94 15.05 3.31 2.19
CA LEU A 94 14.01 2.96 1.22
C LEU A 94 14.20 3.72 -0.10
N VAL A 95 14.51 5.02 -0.05
CA VAL A 95 14.76 5.85 -1.25
C VAL A 95 16.01 5.40 -2.00
N ALA A 96 17.02 4.87 -1.31
CA ALA A 96 18.23 4.35 -1.93
C ALA A 96 18.03 3.01 -2.68
N MET A 97 16.88 2.36 -2.54
CA MET A 97 16.59 1.13 -3.28
C MET A 97 16.36 1.41 -4.77
N ASP A 98 17.01 0.61 -5.61
CA ASP A 98 16.68 0.58 -7.02
C ASP A 98 15.33 -0.15 -7.24
N PRO A 99 14.72 -0.07 -8.44
CA PRO A 99 13.45 -0.72 -8.70
C PRO A 99 13.46 -2.25 -8.51
N ALA A 100 14.59 -2.91 -8.73
CA ALA A 100 14.71 -4.35 -8.52
C ALA A 100 14.75 -4.72 -7.04
N GLY A 101 15.52 -3.99 -6.24
CA GLY A 101 15.58 -4.12 -4.79
C GLY A 101 14.24 -3.82 -4.13
N GLY A 102 13.53 -2.78 -4.58
CA GLY A 102 12.17 -2.49 -4.10
C GLY A 102 11.17 -3.62 -4.39
N ARG A 103 11.24 -4.24 -5.57
CA ARG A 103 10.43 -5.43 -5.89
C ARG A 103 10.78 -6.61 -4.98
N ALA A 104 12.07 -6.89 -4.80
CA ALA A 104 12.53 -7.98 -3.93
C ALA A 104 12.09 -7.74 -2.47
N ALA A 105 12.14 -6.50 -1.98
CA ALA A 105 11.70 -6.15 -0.64
C ALA A 105 10.21 -6.39 -0.43
N ILE A 106 9.36 -6.04 -1.40
CA ILE A 106 7.92 -6.34 -1.35
C ILE A 106 7.67 -7.84 -1.32
N ARG A 107 8.34 -8.60 -2.20
CA ARG A 107 8.20 -10.06 -2.23
C ARG A 107 8.62 -10.70 -0.90
N ALA A 108 9.75 -10.27 -0.33
CA ALA A 108 10.20 -10.71 0.98
C ALA A 108 9.19 -10.36 2.10
N ALA A 109 8.62 -9.15 2.07
CA ALA A 109 7.60 -8.73 3.03
C ALA A 109 6.30 -9.57 2.93
N LEU A 110 6.01 -10.13 1.75
CA LEU A 110 4.89 -11.04 1.51
C LEU A 110 5.23 -12.52 1.76
N GLY A 111 6.46 -12.85 2.18
CA GLY A 111 6.91 -14.23 2.33
C GLY A 111 7.12 -14.97 1.00
N LEU A 112 7.21 -14.25 -0.12
CA LEU A 112 7.45 -14.78 -1.45
C LEU A 112 8.96 -14.77 -1.75
N GLY A 113 9.66 -15.81 -1.34
CA GLY A 113 11.10 -16.02 -1.63
C GLY A 113 11.37 -16.46 -3.06
#